data_AF-A0AA39NRD8-F1
#
_entry.id   AF-A0AA39NRD8-F1
#
_cell.length_a   1.000
_cell.length_b   1.000
_cell.length_c   1.000
_cell.angle_alpha   90.00
_cell.angle_beta   90.00
_cell.angle_gamma   90.00
#
_symmetry.space_group_name_H-M   'P 1'
#
loop_
_entity.id
_entity.type
_entity.pdbx_description
1 polymer ?
#
loop_
_entity_poly.entity_id
_entity_poly.type
_entity_poly.pdbx_seq_one_letter_code
_entity_poly.pdbx_strand_id
1 'polypeptide(L)'
;MTHTPHGRFVRLVRNYEKIYIGVILLQAIALAFSLITSFHETNDCQPAFVDRPLLYSPAQEALENEVKVFTVGREEKTIYQGFDAEADRAWGDLYNHTLLKIPKSQAALLPNKTYPIYGEDGYYLAGLDVFHQLHCLHVVRHALYSDHFDDPQANPEHVSHCIDVIRQSLMCSADISVNVWQWSEQLSAVVGYSSQAHSCRNFDKLRDWARERRIHEWIDIRLFVEDDLPNSPIIS
;
A
#
# COMPACT_ATOMS: atom_id res chain seq x y z
N MET A 1 -39.82 -60.96 -57.48
CA MET A 1 -38.99 -60.60 -56.31
C MET A 1 -39.22 -59.13 -56.00
N THR A 2 -39.98 -58.85 -54.95
CA THR A 2 -40.40 -57.52 -54.53
C THR A 2 -39.30 -56.90 -53.66
N HIS A 3 -38.50 -55.99 -54.21
CA HIS A 3 -37.59 -55.17 -53.41
C HIS A 3 -38.41 -54.11 -52.67
N THR A 4 -38.61 -54.30 -51.37
CA THR A 4 -39.38 -53.40 -50.51
C THR A 4 -38.64 -52.07 -50.30
N PRO A 5 -39.32 -50.91 -50.43
CA PRO A 5 -38.73 -49.58 -50.24
C PRO A 5 -38.35 -49.26 -48.78
N HIS A 6 -38.61 -50.19 -47.86
CA HIS A 6 -38.37 -50.05 -46.42
C HIS A 6 -36.90 -49.90 -46.03
N GLY A 7 -35.97 -50.59 -46.69
CA GLY A 7 -34.56 -50.62 -46.28
C GLY A 7 -33.80 -49.29 -46.47
N ARG A 8 -34.23 -48.46 -47.44
CA ARG A 8 -33.59 -47.16 -47.74
C ARG A 8 -34.08 -46.07 -46.79
N PHE A 9 -35.37 -46.09 -46.45
CA PHE A 9 -35.98 -45.17 -45.48
C PHE A 9 -35.44 -45.38 -44.06
N VAL A 10 -35.32 -46.63 -43.61
CA VAL A 10 -34.76 -46.97 -42.29
C VAL A 10 -33.28 -46.54 -42.16
N ARG A 11 -32.48 -46.65 -43.23
CA ARG A 11 -31.09 -46.17 -43.23
C ARG A 11 -30.98 -44.65 -43.17
N LEU A 12 -31.88 -43.93 -43.84
CA LEU A 12 -31.94 -42.46 -43.79
C LEU A 12 -32.33 -41.98 -42.39
N VAL A 13 -33.39 -42.53 -41.79
CA VAL A 13 -33.82 -42.18 -40.42
C VAL A 13 -32.71 -42.46 -39.41
N ARG A 14 -32.05 -43.62 -39.50
CA ARG A 14 -30.92 -43.96 -38.61
C ARG A 14 -29.69 -43.06 -38.80
N ASN A 15 -29.48 -42.51 -40.00
CA ASN A 15 -28.43 -41.52 -40.24
C ASN A 15 -28.81 -40.16 -39.66
N TYR A 16 -30.08 -39.75 -39.76
CA TYR A 16 -30.58 -38.55 -39.10
C TYR A 16 -30.50 -38.64 -37.58
N GLU A 17 -30.85 -39.78 -36.97
CA GLU A 17 -30.68 -40.01 -35.53
C GLU A 17 -29.22 -39.87 -35.09
N LYS A 18 -28.28 -40.44 -35.84
CA LYS A 18 -26.84 -40.31 -35.55
C LYS A 18 -26.35 -38.86 -35.67
N ILE A 19 -26.82 -38.13 -36.66
CA ILE A 19 -26.50 -36.70 -36.83
C ILE A 19 -27.08 -35.90 -35.67
N TYR A 20 -28.32 -36.17 -35.28
CA TYR A 20 -29.00 -35.46 -34.19
C TYR A 20 -28.34 -35.70 -32.84
N ILE A 21 -27.96 -36.96 -32.54
CA ILE A 21 -27.18 -37.31 -31.36
C ILE A 21 -25.81 -36.60 -31.39
N GLY A 22 -25.15 -36.54 -32.54
CA GLY A 22 -23.89 -35.81 -32.72
C GLY A 22 -24.01 -34.33 -32.41
N VAL A 23 -25.09 -33.67 -32.86
CA VAL A 23 -25.36 -32.25 -32.58
C VAL A 23 -25.62 -32.02 -31.10
N ILE A 24 -26.41 -32.89 -30.44
CA ILE A 24 -26.68 -32.78 -29.00
C ILE A 24 -25.39 -32.92 -28.18
N LEU A 25 -24.52 -33.88 -28.52
CA LEU A 25 -23.25 -34.08 -27.83
C LEU A 25 -22.32 -32.87 -28.00
N LEU A 26 -22.25 -32.29 -29.21
CA LEU A 26 -21.49 -31.06 -29.48
C LEU A 26 -22.02 -29.87 -28.66
N GLN A 27 -23.34 -29.71 -28.57
CA GLN A 27 -23.95 -28.66 -27.76
C GLN A 27 -23.67 -28.84 -26.27
N ALA A 28 -23.74 -30.08 -25.77
CA ALA A 28 -23.43 -30.41 -24.38
C ALA A 28 -21.95 -30.15 -24.02
N ILE A 29 -21.02 -30.48 -24.92
CA ILE A 29 -19.59 -30.20 -24.75
C ILE A 29 -19.33 -28.69 -24.75
N ALA A 30 -19.95 -27.93 -25.66
CA ALA A 30 -19.82 -26.47 -25.71
C ALA A 30 -20.37 -25.79 -24.44
N LEU A 31 -21.50 -26.27 -23.92
CA LEU A 31 -22.07 -25.82 -22.64
C LEU A 31 -21.16 -26.16 -21.46
N ALA A 32 -20.64 -27.39 -21.39
CA ALA A 32 -19.72 -27.79 -20.33
C ALA A 32 -18.43 -26.96 -20.36
N PHE A 33 -17.85 -26.72 -21.54
CA PHE A 33 -16.68 -25.86 -21.70
C PHE A 33 -16.97 -24.42 -21.28
N SER A 34 -18.11 -23.85 -21.69
CA SER A 34 -18.52 -22.50 -21.30
C SER A 34 -18.76 -22.36 -19.79
N LEU A 35 -19.34 -23.39 -19.16
CA LEU A 35 -19.53 -23.44 -17.71
C LEU A 35 -18.19 -23.55 -16.98
N ILE A 36 -17.24 -24.36 -17.47
CA ILE A 36 -15.91 -24.49 -16.89
C ILE A 36 -15.12 -23.18 -17.00
N THR A 37 -15.15 -22.51 -18.16
CA THR A 37 -14.48 -21.20 -18.33
C THR A 37 -15.10 -20.15 -17.42
N SER A 38 -16.43 -20.13 -17.30
CA SER A 38 -17.12 -19.18 -16.41
C SER A 38 -16.86 -19.48 -14.93
N PHE A 39 -16.77 -20.75 -14.53
CA PHE A 39 -16.40 -21.15 -13.17
C PHE A 39 -14.94 -20.79 -12.82
N HIS A 40 -14.02 -20.91 -13.79
CA HIS A 40 -12.64 -20.48 -13.64
C HIS A 40 -12.53 -18.94 -13.51
N GLU A 41 -13.26 -18.18 -14.32
CA GLU A 41 -13.32 -16.71 -14.19
C GLU A 41 -13.89 -16.26 -12.83
N THR A 42 -14.87 -16.97 -12.27
CA THR A 42 -15.43 -16.63 -10.95
C THR A 42 -14.52 -17.03 -9.79
N ASN A 43 -13.72 -18.09 -9.93
CA ASN A 43 -12.83 -18.57 -8.87
C ASN A 43 -11.50 -17.79 -8.78
N ASP A 44 -11.09 -17.10 -9.84
CA ASP A 44 -9.95 -16.17 -9.83
C ASP A 44 -10.29 -14.76 -9.31
N CYS A 45 -11.57 -14.50 -8.98
CA CYS A 45 -11.98 -13.25 -8.34
C CYS A 45 -11.89 -13.34 -6.82
N GLN A 46 -10.69 -13.55 -6.26
CA GLN A 46 -10.37 -12.76 -5.07
C GLN A 46 -10.36 -11.30 -5.55
N PRO A 47 -11.15 -10.37 -4.99
CA PRO A 47 -10.84 -8.98 -5.21
C PRO A 47 -9.47 -8.80 -4.57
N ALA A 48 -8.42 -8.86 -5.39
CA ALA A 48 -7.20 -8.16 -5.05
C ALA A 48 -7.68 -6.74 -4.77
N PHE A 49 -7.74 -6.37 -3.49
CA PHE A 49 -7.75 -4.99 -3.06
C PHE A 49 -6.42 -4.44 -3.55
N VAL A 50 -6.32 -4.21 -4.86
CA VAL A 50 -5.29 -3.37 -5.43
C VAL A 50 -5.69 -2.01 -4.91
N ASP A 51 -5.04 -1.59 -3.82
CA ASP A 51 -5.00 -0.20 -3.36
C ASP A 51 -4.45 0.62 -4.54
N ARG A 52 -5.29 0.88 -5.53
CA ARG A 52 -5.02 1.88 -6.54
C ARG A 52 -5.20 3.21 -5.82
N PRO A 53 -4.13 4.01 -5.68
CA PRO A 53 -4.26 5.26 -4.97
C PRO A 53 -5.21 6.18 -5.73
N LEU A 54 -5.93 6.96 -4.93
CA LEU A 54 -6.92 7.92 -5.41
C LEU A 54 -6.26 9.08 -6.17
N LEU A 55 -4.97 9.31 -5.94
CA LEU A 55 -4.17 10.35 -6.55
C LEU A 55 -3.03 9.75 -7.37
N TYR A 56 -2.70 10.41 -8.48
CA TYR A 56 -1.54 10.05 -9.26
C TYR A 56 -0.24 10.40 -8.52
N SER A 57 0.69 9.46 -8.50
CA SER A 57 2.09 9.67 -8.12
C SER A 57 3.02 9.00 -9.14
N PRO A 58 4.14 9.62 -9.52
CA PRO A 58 5.13 8.97 -10.37
C PRO A 58 5.80 7.76 -9.68
N ALA A 59 5.83 7.71 -8.34
CA ALA A 59 6.40 6.59 -7.59
C ALA A 59 5.51 5.35 -7.55
N GLN A 60 4.33 5.38 -8.20
CA GLN A 60 3.41 4.25 -8.24
C GLN A 60 4.03 2.97 -8.78
N GLU A 61 4.94 3.10 -9.74
CA GLU A 61 5.64 1.99 -10.38
C GLU A 61 6.65 1.28 -9.46
N ALA A 62 7.04 1.92 -8.36
CA ALA A 62 7.98 1.39 -7.38
C ALA A 62 7.29 0.72 -6.17
N LEU A 63 5.95 0.68 -6.15
CA LEU A 63 5.23 0.08 -5.02
C LEU A 63 5.31 -1.44 -5.05
N GLU A 64 5.86 -1.98 -3.96
CA GLU A 64 5.85 -3.40 -3.63
C GLU A 64 5.46 -3.56 -2.16
N ASN A 65 4.52 -4.46 -1.87
CA ASN A 65 4.07 -4.71 -0.50
C ASN A 65 4.94 -5.81 0.12
N GLU A 66 5.42 -5.56 1.32
CA GLU A 66 6.15 -6.54 2.13
C GLU A 66 5.59 -6.56 3.55
N VAL A 67 5.82 -7.67 4.25
CA VAL A 67 5.48 -7.78 5.68
C VAL A 67 6.76 -7.58 6.50
N LYS A 68 6.72 -6.61 7.43
CA LYS A 68 7.84 -6.31 8.32
C LYS A 68 7.40 -6.34 9.78
N VAL A 69 8.24 -6.94 10.62
CA VAL A 69 8.12 -6.85 12.07
C VAL A 69 8.93 -5.65 12.54
N PHE A 70 8.33 -4.82 13.39
CA PHE A 70 9.01 -3.64 13.92
C PHE A 70 9.93 -4.04 15.07
N THR A 71 11.14 -3.50 15.06
CA THR A 71 12.02 -3.60 16.22
C THR A 71 11.48 -2.68 17.31
N VAL A 72 11.18 -3.26 18.48
CA VAL A 72 10.57 -2.53 19.62
C VAL A 72 11.53 -1.50 20.22
N GLY A 73 12.84 -1.73 20.10
CA GLY A 73 13.84 -0.75 20.54
C GLY A 73 14.07 -0.68 22.04
N ARG A 74 13.63 -1.69 22.82
CA ARG A 74 13.85 -1.76 24.28
C ARG A 74 15.10 -2.59 24.61
N GLU A 75 15.08 -3.87 24.26
CA GLU A 75 16.20 -4.79 24.49
C GLU A 75 17.24 -4.68 23.36
N GLU A 76 16.76 -4.78 22.11
CA GLU A 76 17.56 -4.58 20.91
C GLU A 76 17.31 -3.18 20.34
N LYS A 77 18.24 -2.25 20.59
CA LYS A 77 18.14 -0.88 20.10
C LYS A 77 18.51 -0.81 18.62
N THR A 78 17.76 -0.04 17.85
CA THR A 78 18.14 0.31 16.48
C THR A 78 19.16 1.44 16.48
N ILE A 79 19.92 1.56 15.39
CA ILE A 79 20.83 2.69 15.13
C ILE A 79 20.11 4.05 15.20
N TYR A 80 18.81 4.08 14.86
CA TYR A 80 18.01 5.30 14.78
C TYR A 80 17.60 5.87 16.16
N GLN A 81 17.78 5.08 17.22
CA GLN A 81 17.55 5.53 18.60
C GLN A 81 18.76 6.25 19.22
N GLY A 82 19.93 6.17 18.59
CA GLY A 82 21.13 6.88 19.04
C GLY A 82 20.99 8.40 18.87
N PHE A 83 21.84 9.17 19.56
CA PHE A 83 21.99 10.62 19.43
C PHE A 83 23.42 11.02 19.01
N ASP A 84 24.18 10.06 18.50
CA ASP A 84 25.54 10.27 18.03
C ASP A 84 25.57 10.56 16.52
N ALA A 85 26.77 10.87 16.03
CA ALA A 85 27.00 11.17 14.62
C ALA A 85 26.69 9.98 13.69
N GLU A 86 26.71 8.74 14.19
CA GLU A 86 26.36 7.56 13.40
C GLU A 86 24.85 7.47 13.20
N ALA A 87 24.07 7.66 14.26
CA ALA A 87 22.62 7.79 14.17
C ALA A 87 22.20 8.95 13.26
N ASP A 88 22.84 10.12 13.39
CA ASP A 88 22.53 11.29 12.56
C ASP A 88 22.79 11.03 11.07
N ARG A 89 23.87 10.29 10.75
CA ARG A 89 24.14 9.85 9.37
C ARG A 89 23.06 8.88 8.89
N ALA A 90 22.74 7.86 9.69
CA ALA A 90 21.72 6.88 9.33
C ALA A 90 20.36 7.55 9.07
N TRP A 91 19.96 8.52 9.89
CA TRP A 91 18.77 9.33 9.67
C TRP A 91 18.85 10.14 8.38
N GLY A 92 19.97 10.82 8.13
CA GLY A 92 20.20 11.57 6.90
C GLY A 92 20.06 10.70 5.66
N ASP A 93 20.61 9.49 5.67
CA ASP A 93 20.58 8.57 4.53
C ASP A 93 19.16 8.12 4.14
N LEU A 94 18.17 8.23 5.04
CA LEU A 94 16.79 7.89 4.74
C LEU A 94 16.09 8.88 3.80
N TYR A 95 16.49 10.16 3.81
CA TYR A 95 15.77 11.22 3.09
C TYR A 95 16.67 12.20 2.33
N ASN A 96 17.97 12.21 2.59
CA ASN A 96 18.90 13.02 1.80
C ASN A 96 18.89 12.53 0.35
N HIS A 97 19.01 13.47 -0.60
CA HIS A 97 19.03 13.17 -2.03
C HIS A 97 17.72 12.58 -2.60
N THR A 98 16.60 12.77 -1.90
CA THR A 98 15.27 12.31 -2.34
C THR A 98 14.46 13.38 -3.09
N LEU A 99 15.06 14.54 -3.38
CA LEU A 99 14.48 15.50 -4.30
C LEU A 99 14.49 14.91 -5.71
N LEU A 100 13.32 14.85 -6.32
CA LEU A 100 13.08 14.21 -7.59
C LEU A 100 13.03 15.24 -8.72
N LYS A 101 13.45 14.77 -9.89
CA LYS A 101 13.19 15.43 -11.17
C LYS A 101 12.21 14.56 -11.95
N ILE A 102 11.07 15.12 -12.34
CA ILE A 102 10.05 14.43 -13.13
C ILE A 102 9.82 15.12 -14.48
N PRO A 103 9.54 14.38 -15.57
CA PRO A 103 9.19 14.96 -16.85
C PRO A 103 7.83 15.67 -16.79
N LYS A 104 7.65 16.64 -17.67
CA LYS A 104 6.41 17.43 -17.83
C LYS A 104 5.16 16.58 -17.96
N SER A 105 5.26 15.42 -18.62
CA SER A 105 4.14 14.48 -18.78
C SER A 105 3.64 13.94 -17.44
N GLN A 106 4.53 13.65 -16.49
CA GLN A 106 4.17 13.23 -15.14
C GLN A 106 3.71 14.42 -14.29
N ALA A 107 4.41 15.55 -14.38
CA ALA A 107 4.05 16.76 -13.64
C ALA A 107 2.64 17.27 -13.98
N ALA A 108 2.20 17.10 -15.22
CA ALA A 108 0.85 17.48 -15.68
C ALA A 108 -0.28 16.62 -15.08
N LEU A 109 0.03 15.45 -14.52
CA LEU A 109 -0.92 14.53 -13.90
C LEU A 109 -1.08 14.78 -12.40
N LEU A 110 -0.21 15.58 -11.79
CA LEU A 110 -0.25 15.87 -10.36
C LEU A 110 -1.49 16.69 -9.99
N PRO A 111 -2.11 16.44 -8.82
CA PRO A 111 -3.24 17.24 -8.35
C PRO A 111 -2.86 18.71 -8.09
N ASN A 112 -1.62 18.94 -7.67
CA ASN A 112 -1.05 20.26 -7.45
C ASN A 112 0.05 20.53 -8.50
N LYS A 113 0.08 21.77 -9.04
CA LYS A 113 1.17 22.19 -9.93
C LYS A 113 2.47 22.32 -9.17
N THR A 114 3.56 21.95 -9.82
CA THR A 114 4.93 22.10 -9.32
C THR A 114 5.78 22.98 -10.26
N TYR A 115 6.97 23.36 -9.81
CA TYR A 115 7.83 24.34 -10.46
C TYR A 115 8.79 23.69 -11.49
N PRO A 116 8.98 24.29 -12.68
CA PRO A 116 9.96 23.81 -13.66
C PRO A 116 11.40 24.02 -13.18
N ILE A 117 12.32 23.15 -13.60
CA ILE A 117 13.73 23.26 -13.26
C ILE A 117 14.42 24.22 -14.23
N TYR A 118 15.10 25.24 -13.70
CA TYR A 118 15.85 26.19 -14.51
C TYR A 118 17.01 25.50 -15.24
N GLY A 119 17.11 25.71 -16.56
CA GLY A 119 18.16 25.10 -17.39
C GLY A 119 17.89 23.65 -17.80
N GLU A 120 16.75 23.06 -17.40
CA GLU A 120 16.37 21.70 -17.74
C GLU A 120 14.95 21.66 -18.35
N ASP A 121 14.88 21.98 -19.65
CA ASP A 121 13.61 22.06 -20.37
C ASP A 121 12.80 20.75 -20.29
N GLY A 122 11.52 20.89 -19.94
CA GLY A 122 10.61 19.77 -19.83
C GLY A 122 10.68 19.01 -18.51
N TYR A 123 11.48 19.45 -17.55
CA TYR A 123 11.60 18.84 -16.23
C TYR A 123 11.13 19.74 -15.09
N TYR A 124 10.65 19.09 -14.03
CA TYR A 124 9.97 19.71 -12.90
C TYR A 124 10.45 19.13 -11.58
N LEU A 125 10.47 19.97 -10.54
CA LEU A 125 10.80 19.58 -9.17
C LEU A 125 9.67 18.75 -8.56
N ALA A 126 10.02 17.70 -7.82
CA ALA A 126 9.07 16.90 -7.05
C ALA A 126 9.78 16.25 -5.86
N GLY A 127 9.01 15.77 -4.89
CA GLY A 127 9.53 15.01 -3.75
C GLY A 127 8.40 14.17 -3.16
N LEU A 128 8.69 13.00 -2.62
CA LEU A 128 7.66 12.17 -1.96
C LEU A 128 7.48 12.63 -0.51
N ASP A 129 6.25 12.55 -0.02
CA ASP A 129 5.93 13.04 1.32
C ASP A 129 6.58 12.24 2.44
N VAL A 130 6.72 10.92 2.29
CA VAL A 130 7.43 10.07 3.26
C VAL A 130 8.81 10.61 3.63
N PHE A 131 9.58 11.14 2.67
CA PHE A 131 10.92 11.66 2.94
C PHE A 131 10.89 13.00 3.68
N HIS A 132 9.89 13.84 3.39
CA HIS A 132 9.67 15.07 4.14
C HIS A 132 9.19 14.78 5.57
N GLN A 133 8.33 13.78 5.76
CA GLN A 133 7.89 13.30 7.07
C GLN A 133 9.08 12.78 7.89
N LEU A 134 9.98 11.99 7.28
CA LEU A 134 11.20 11.49 7.92
C LEU A 134 12.16 12.63 8.28
N HIS A 135 12.34 13.61 7.40
CA HIS A 135 13.11 14.83 7.69
C HIS A 135 12.54 15.59 8.90
N CYS A 136 11.22 15.84 8.91
CA CYS A 136 10.55 16.52 10.01
C CYS A 136 10.69 15.75 11.33
N LEU A 137 10.53 14.43 11.30
CA LEU A 137 10.71 13.58 12.49
C LEU A 137 12.14 13.63 13.00
N HIS A 138 13.14 13.70 12.10
CA HIS A 138 14.54 13.86 12.47
C HIS A 138 14.82 15.23 13.13
N VAL A 139 14.19 16.31 12.65
CA VAL A 139 14.26 17.63 13.30
C VAL A 139 13.64 17.58 14.70
N VAL A 140 12.49 16.92 14.86
CA VAL A 140 11.85 16.73 16.17
C VAL A 140 12.76 15.93 17.10
N ARG A 141 13.40 14.86 16.62
CA ARG A 141 14.38 14.09 17.39
C ARG A 141 15.48 14.99 17.98
N HIS A 142 16.04 15.89 17.19
CA HIS A 142 17.05 16.84 17.69
C HIS A 142 16.48 17.87 18.67
N ALA A 143 15.28 18.37 18.43
CA ALA A 143 14.64 19.34 19.33
C ALA A 143 14.30 18.74 20.70
N LEU A 144 13.97 17.43 20.73
CA LEU A 144 13.70 16.68 21.94
C LEU A 144 14.96 16.13 22.61
N TYR A 145 16.15 16.33 22.03
CA TYR A 145 17.39 15.98 22.69
C TYR A 145 17.74 17.09 23.71
N SER A 146 17.22 16.94 24.92
CA SER A 146 17.50 17.82 26.06
C SER A 146 17.63 16.98 27.32
N ASP A 147 18.59 17.34 28.19
CA ASP A 147 18.87 16.63 29.44
C ASP A 147 17.80 16.84 30.53
N HIS A 148 16.75 17.60 30.26
CA HIS A 148 15.82 18.14 31.28
C HIS A 148 14.35 17.87 30.95
N PHE A 149 13.96 16.59 30.95
CA PHE A 149 12.55 16.21 31.00
C PHE A 149 12.19 15.80 32.44
N ASP A 150 11.37 16.62 33.11
CA ASP A 150 10.84 16.33 34.45
C ASP A 150 9.67 15.32 34.42
N ASP A 151 9.21 14.90 33.24
CA ASP A 151 8.17 13.89 33.06
C ASP A 151 8.80 12.48 32.94
N PRO A 152 8.45 11.53 33.84
CA PRO A 152 8.91 10.14 33.76
C PRO A 152 8.61 9.44 32.42
N GLN A 153 7.54 9.86 31.72
CA GLN A 153 7.18 9.35 30.40
C GLN A 153 7.99 9.98 29.26
N ALA A 154 8.63 11.12 29.49
CA ALA A 154 9.49 11.80 28.53
C ALA A 154 10.98 11.58 28.80
N ASN A 155 11.35 10.51 29.52
CA ASN A 155 12.76 10.17 29.67
C ASN A 155 13.40 9.88 28.28
N PRO A 156 14.70 10.14 28.09
CA PRO A 156 15.35 10.05 26.78
C PRO A 156 15.21 8.69 26.09
N GLU A 157 15.22 7.60 26.86
CA GLU A 157 15.03 6.26 26.32
C GLU A 157 13.60 6.05 25.79
N HIS A 158 12.59 6.54 26.52
CA HIS A 158 11.21 6.49 26.07
C HIS A 158 11.01 7.31 24.78
N VAL A 159 11.49 8.55 24.78
CA VAL A 159 11.41 9.43 23.62
C VAL A 159 12.10 8.82 22.40
N SER A 160 13.32 8.29 22.55
CA SER A 160 14.08 7.71 21.45
C SER A 160 13.37 6.54 20.77
N HIS A 161 12.81 5.60 21.55
CA HIS A 161 12.09 4.46 20.95
C HIS A 161 10.74 4.88 20.37
N CYS A 162 10.04 5.86 20.96
CA CYS A 162 8.82 6.42 20.36
C CYS A 162 9.09 7.02 18.98
N ILE A 163 10.16 7.81 18.85
CA ILE A 163 10.60 8.37 17.57
C ILE A 163 10.91 7.25 16.57
N ASP A 164 11.61 6.20 16.99
CA ASP A 164 11.95 5.09 16.09
C ASP A 164 10.72 4.25 15.67
N VAL A 165 9.74 4.06 16.56
CA VAL A 165 8.46 3.42 16.21
C VAL A 165 7.70 4.24 15.16
N ILE A 166 7.66 5.56 15.31
CA ILE A 166 7.03 6.45 14.32
C ILE A 166 7.78 6.37 12.99
N ARG A 167 9.12 6.40 13.00
CA ARG A 167 9.95 6.23 11.79
C ARG A 167 9.62 4.94 11.04
N GLN A 168 9.55 3.81 11.76
CA GLN A 168 9.19 2.51 11.18
C GLN A 168 7.79 2.54 10.57
N SER A 169 6.83 3.17 11.25
CA SER A 169 5.46 3.35 10.75
C SER A 169 5.41 4.19 9.46
N LEU A 170 6.14 5.31 9.41
CA LEU A 170 6.23 6.17 8.22
C LEU A 170 6.83 5.41 7.03
N MET A 171 7.87 4.61 7.25
CA MET A 171 8.47 3.78 6.19
C MET A 171 7.55 2.64 5.75
N CYS A 172 6.85 2.00 6.69
CA CYS A 172 5.94 0.89 6.39
C CYS A 172 4.70 1.34 5.60
N SER A 173 4.21 2.56 5.85
CA SER A 173 3.02 3.12 5.21
C SER A 173 3.34 4.10 4.08
N ALA A 174 4.63 4.30 3.79
CA ALA A 174 5.23 5.32 2.94
C ALA A 174 4.25 6.13 2.09
N ASP A 175 3.98 7.38 2.49
CA ASP A 175 3.14 8.29 1.71
C ASP A 175 3.88 8.76 0.45
N ILE A 176 3.46 8.22 -0.70
CA ILE A 176 4.00 8.56 -2.01
C ILE A 176 3.34 9.79 -2.65
N SER A 177 2.51 10.55 -1.92
CA SER A 177 1.97 11.82 -2.39
C SER A 177 3.11 12.80 -2.68
N VAL A 178 2.92 13.65 -3.70
CA VAL A 178 4.00 14.49 -4.22
C VAL A 178 3.97 15.87 -3.57
N ASN A 179 5.01 16.18 -2.79
CA ASN A 179 5.36 17.55 -2.43
C ASN A 179 5.72 18.33 -3.71
N VAL A 180 5.24 19.57 -3.78
CA VAL A 180 5.43 20.44 -4.95
C VAL A 180 6.20 21.70 -4.57
N TRP A 181 6.81 22.32 -5.58
CA TRP A 181 7.50 23.60 -5.43
C TRP A 181 6.71 24.71 -6.11
N GLN A 182 6.70 25.90 -5.51
CA GLN A 182 6.00 27.07 -6.04
C GLN A 182 6.80 28.35 -5.79
N TRP A 183 6.59 29.35 -6.65
CA TRP A 183 7.17 30.68 -6.44
C TRP A 183 6.44 31.40 -5.30
N SER A 184 7.19 31.85 -4.30
CA SER A 184 6.70 32.72 -3.24
C SER A 184 7.14 34.15 -3.53
N GLU A 185 6.19 35.04 -3.80
CA GLU A 185 6.47 36.48 -3.98
C GLU A 185 7.06 37.10 -2.71
N GLN A 186 6.57 36.69 -1.54
CA GLN A 186 7.02 37.20 -0.24
C GLN A 186 8.50 36.89 0.00
N LEU A 187 8.95 35.69 -0.36
CA LEU A 187 10.32 35.24 -0.15
C LEU A 187 11.21 35.49 -1.38
N SER A 188 10.63 35.90 -2.51
CA SER A 188 11.31 36.02 -3.80
C SER A 188 12.09 34.75 -4.16
N ALA A 189 11.50 33.59 -3.89
CA ALA A 189 12.15 32.30 -4.00
C ALA A 189 11.17 31.18 -4.35
N VAL A 190 11.69 30.12 -4.97
CA VAL A 190 10.96 28.85 -5.14
C VAL A 190 11.06 28.07 -3.85
N VAL A 191 9.92 27.74 -3.24
CA VAL A 191 9.85 27.04 -1.95
C VAL A 191 9.01 25.79 -2.06
N GLY A 192 9.34 24.80 -1.22
CA GLY A 192 8.49 23.62 -1.04
C GLY A 192 7.15 24.03 -0.43
N TYR A 193 6.07 23.50 -0.99
CA TYR A 193 4.71 23.77 -0.56
C TYR A 193 4.05 22.46 -0.12
N SER A 194 4.01 22.24 1.20
CA SER A 194 3.56 20.99 1.83
C SER A 194 2.08 20.97 2.20
N SER A 195 1.25 21.73 1.48
CA SER A 195 -0.21 21.60 1.55
C SER A 195 -0.74 21.05 0.23
N GLN A 196 -0.35 19.81 -0.05
CA GLN A 196 -0.74 19.03 -1.23
C GLN A 196 -1.87 18.06 -0.90
N ALA A 197 -2.45 17.46 -1.93
CA ALA A 197 -3.43 16.39 -1.76
C ALA A 197 -2.75 15.06 -1.37
N HIS A 198 -3.36 14.32 -0.45
CA HIS A 198 -2.90 13.00 0.00
C HIS A 198 -3.98 11.92 -0.19
N SER A 199 -3.55 10.67 -0.39
CA SER A 199 -4.45 9.50 -0.38
C SER A 199 -4.51 8.90 1.02
N CYS A 200 -5.46 9.34 1.85
CA CYS A 200 -5.56 8.90 3.24
C CYS A 200 -6.59 7.78 3.44
N ARG A 201 -6.36 6.93 4.46
CA ARG A 201 -7.44 6.13 5.04
C ARG A 201 -8.40 7.08 5.78
N ASN A 202 -9.70 6.82 5.71
CA ASN A 202 -10.68 7.64 6.41
C ASN A 202 -10.56 7.43 7.92
N PHE A 203 -9.96 8.41 8.61
CA PHE A 203 -9.65 8.31 10.04
C PHE A 203 -10.91 8.28 10.92
N ASP A 204 -11.96 9.03 10.57
CA ASP A 204 -13.20 9.03 11.34
C ASP A 204 -13.86 7.66 11.34
N LYS A 205 -13.92 6.99 10.17
CA LYS A 205 -14.45 5.61 10.08
C LYS A 205 -13.63 4.62 10.90
N LEU A 206 -12.29 4.72 10.87
CA LEU A 206 -11.42 3.87 11.70
C LEU A 206 -11.66 4.12 13.19
N ARG A 207 -11.76 5.38 13.60
CA ARG A 207 -12.02 5.78 14.98
C ARG A 207 -13.38 5.29 15.45
N ASP A 208 -14.42 5.42 14.63
CA ASP A 208 -15.77 5.00 14.97
C ASP A 208 -15.85 3.48 15.07
N TRP A 209 -15.25 2.75 14.12
CA TRP A 209 -15.11 1.29 14.19
C TRP A 209 -14.45 0.82 15.49
N ALA A 210 -13.38 1.50 15.92
CA ALA A 210 -12.67 1.19 17.16
C ALA A 210 -13.50 1.55 18.41
N ARG A 211 -14.21 2.68 18.40
CA ARG A 211 -15.08 3.11 19.50
C ARG A 211 -16.24 2.17 19.73
N GLU A 212 -16.87 1.68 18.67
CA GLU A 212 -17.94 0.68 18.72
C GLU A 212 -17.51 -0.64 19.36
N ARG A 213 -16.21 -0.95 19.29
CA ARG A 213 -15.61 -2.22 19.76
C ARG A 213 -14.75 -2.03 20.99
N ARG A 214 -14.81 -0.86 21.62
CA ARG A 214 -13.99 -0.57 22.80
C ARG A 214 -14.35 -1.51 23.93
N ILE A 215 -13.36 -1.88 24.70
CA ILE A 215 -13.57 -2.61 25.94
C ILE A 215 -14.29 -1.66 26.91
N HIS A 216 -15.43 -2.10 27.42
CA HIS A 216 -16.25 -1.31 28.35
C HIS A 216 -15.99 -1.66 29.82
N GLU A 217 -15.46 -2.84 30.08
CA GLU A 217 -15.17 -3.35 31.41
C GLU A 217 -13.66 -3.39 31.67
N TRP A 218 -13.27 -3.37 32.94
CA TRP A 218 -11.85 -3.49 33.27
C TRP A 218 -11.35 -4.91 32.97
N ILE A 219 -10.16 -5.00 32.38
CA ILE A 219 -9.48 -6.27 32.13
C ILE A 219 -8.39 -6.45 33.16
N ASP A 220 -8.41 -7.58 33.88
CA ASP A 220 -7.30 -7.99 34.72
C ASP A 220 -6.16 -8.54 33.86
N ILE A 221 -5.22 -7.68 33.50
CA ILE A 221 -4.04 -8.07 32.72
C ILE A 221 -3.07 -9.00 33.47
N ARG A 222 -3.34 -9.31 34.74
CA ARG A 222 -2.55 -10.28 35.53
C ARG A 222 -3.18 -11.67 35.55
N LEU A 223 -4.43 -11.81 35.09
CA LEU A 223 -5.08 -13.10 34.98
C LEU A 223 -4.62 -13.79 33.70
N PHE A 224 -3.99 -14.96 33.85
CA PHE A 224 -3.66 -15.80 32.71
C PHE A 224 -4.93 -16.47 32.17
N VAL A 225 -5.16 -16.33 30.87
CA VAL A 225 -6.23 -17.01 30.13
C VAL A 225 -5.56 -17.84 29.04
N GLU A 226 -5.89 -19.13 28.97
CA GLU A 226 -5.36 -20.02 27.95
C GLU A 226 -5.90 -19.61 26.56
N ASP A 227 -5.00 -19.51 25.59
CA ASP A 227 -5.33 -19.15 24.22
C ASP A 227 -5.58 -20.44 23.41
N ASP A 228 -6.72 -20.51 22.72
CA ASP A 228 -7.11 -21.64 21.87
C ASP A 228 -6.75 -21.41 20.38
N LEU A 229 -6.16 -20.25 20.06
CA LEU A 229 -5.69 -19.94 18.73
C LEU A 229 -4.41 -20.73 18.37
N PRO A 230 -4.23 -21.10 17.09
CA PRO A 230 -2.99 -21.70 16.65
C PRO A 230 -1.84 -20.69 16.78
N ASN A 231 -0.65 -21.18 17.13
CA ASN A 231 0.56 -20.35 17.16
C ASN A 231 0.73 -19.65 15.80
N SER A 232 0.82 -18.32 15.85
CA SER A 232 1.08 -17.54 14.65
C SER A 232 2.46 -17.90 14.10
N PRO A 233 2.62 -18.02 12.76
CA PRO A 233 3.94 -18.01 12.17
C PRO A 233 4.51 -16.60 12.40
N ILE A 234 5.19 -16.41 13.54
CA ILE A 234 5.93 -15.19 13.81
C ILE A 234 6.90 -15.05 12.64
N ILE A 235 6.73 -13.97 11.87
CA ILE A 235 7.71 -13.58 10.86
C ILE A 235 8.96 -13.24 11.67
N SER A 236 9.89 -14.18 11.68
CA SER A 236 11.17 -14.11 12.38
C SER A 236 11.96 -12.87 11.99
#